data_AF-A0A5J5CE35-F1
#
_entry.id   AF-A0A5J5CE35-F1
#
_cell.length_a   1.000
_cell.length_b   1.000
_cell.length_c   1.000
_cell.angle_alpha   90.00
_cell.angle_beta   90.00
_cell.angle_gamma   90.00
#
_symmetry.space_group_name_H-M   'P 1'
#
loop_
_entity.id
_entity.type
_entity.pdbx_description
1 polymer ?
#
loop_
_entity_poly.entity_id
_entity_poly.type
_entity_poly.pdbx_seq_one_letter_code
_entity_poly.pdbx_strand_id
1 'polypeptide(L)' 'MAVFEDRYKPDMEEEEAKQLVRDAIAAGIFNDLGSGSNIDLSVITKGKVDYIRPHDQANKKGVRYTLLLVFTAS' A
#
# COMPACT_ATOMS: atom_id res chain seq x y z
N MET A 1 -6.86 -5.90 10.68
CA MET A 1 -8.15 -5.82 11.38
C MET A 1 -8.16 -4.73 12.44
N ALA A 2 -7.13 -4.64 13.30
CA ALA A 2 -7.03 -3.61 14.35
C ALA A 2 -7.38 -2.17 13.91
N VAL A 3 -6.94 -1.74 12.71
CA VAL A 3 -7.25 -0.39 12.20
C VAL A 3 -8.74 -0.16 11.94
N PHE A 4 -9.47 -1.19 11.50
CA PHE A 4 -10.91 -1.09 11.30
C PHE A 4 -11.64 -1.04 12.65
N GLU A 5 -11.24 -1.84 13.62
CA GLU A 5 -11.86 -1.85 14.95
C GLU A 5 -11.68 -0.52 15.70
N ASP A 6 -10.57 0.19 15.47
CA ASP A 6 -10.26 1.46 16.12
C ASP A 6 -11.00 2.66 15.49
N ARG A 7 -11.11 2.71 14.16
CA ARG A 7 -11.50 3.93 13.43
C ARG A 7 -12.74 3.82 12.55
N TYR A 8 -13.29 2.63 12.34
CA TYR A 8 -14.47 2.46 11.50
C TYR A 8 -15.71 3.15 12.09
N LYS A 9 -16.48 3.82 11.22
CA LYS A 9 -17.77 4.40 11.56
C LYS A 9 -18.80 4.05 10.47
N PRO A 10 -20.09 3.91 10.82
CA PRO A 10 -21.13 3.83 9.80
C PRO A 10 -21.21 5.16 9.03
N ASP A 11 -21.63 5.08 7.76
CA ASP A 11 -21.89 6.24 6.89
C ASP A 11 -20.71 7.20 6.71
N MET A 12 -19.49 6.68 6.60
CA MET A 12 -18.31 7.47 6.25
C MET A 12 -18.37 8.02 4.83
N GLU A 13 -17.80 9.21 4.64
CA GLU A 13 -17.56 9.78 3.32
C GLU A 13 -16.54 8.96 2.53
N GLU A 14 -16.60 9.02 1.21
CA GLU A 14 -15.76 8.22 0.31
C GLU A 14 -14.26 8.40 0.60
N GLU A 15 -13.81 9.63 0.84
CA GLU A 15 -12.40 9.94 1.13
C GLU A 15 -11.95 9.43 2.51
N GLU A 16 -12.81 9.51 3.52
CA GLU A 16 -12.52 8.97 4.86
C GLU A 16 -12.41 7.44 4.81
N ALA A 17 -13.32 6.79 4.08
CA ALA A 17 -13.30 5.35 3.86
C ALA A 17 -12.05 4.90 3.09
N LYS A 18 -11.66 5.62 2.02
CA LYS A 18 -10.41 5.36 1.28
C LYS A 18 -9.19 5.44 2.20
N GLN A 19 -9.11 6.49 3.03
CA GLN A 19 -8.00 6.69 3.95
C GLN A 19 -7.94 5.56 5.00
N LEU A 20 -9.08 5.15 5.55
CA LEU A 20 -9.16 4.06 6.52
C LEU A 20 -8.66 2.73 5.93
N VAL A 21 -9.11 2.39 4.72
CA VAL A 21 -8.69 1.16 4.03
C VAL A 21 -7.21 1.21 3.68
N ARG A 22 -6.71 2.36 3.21
CA ARG A 22 -5.28 2.57 2.93
C ARG A 22 -4.44 2.36 4.19
N ASP A 23 -4.84 2.94 5.32
CA ASP A 23 -4.13 2.77 6.59
C ASP A 23 -4.17 1.32 7.10
N ALA A 24 -5.29 0.62 6.90
CA ALA A 24 -5.42 -0.79 7.27
C ALA A 24 -4.49 -1.71 6.44
N ILE A 25 -4.39 -1.47 5.13
CA ILE A 25 -3.48 -2.22 4.25
C ILE A 25 -2.03 -1.86 4.56
N ALA A 26 -1.72 -0.57 4.77
CA ALA A 26 -0.38 -0.13 5.16
C ALA A 26 0.08 -0.80 6.47
N ALA A 27 -0.80 -0.87 7.47
CA ALA A 27 -0.51 -1.57 8.72
C ALA A 27 -0.23 -3.07 8.50
N GLY A 28 -0.90 -3.73 7.55
CA GLY A 28 -0.58 -5.09 7.14
C GLY A 28 0.81 -5.19 6.50
N ILE A 29 1.10 -4.34 5.51
CA ILE A 29 2.40 -4.30 4.80
C ILE A 29 3.57 -4.12 5.77
N PHE A 30 3.45 -3.26 6.77
CA PHE A 30 4.55 -2.99 7.70
C PHE A 30 4.71 -4.04 8.81
N ASN A 31 3.64 -4.78 9.15
CA ASN A 31 3.65 -5.71 10.28
C ASN A 31 3.63 -7.19 9.87
N ASP A 32 3.42 -7.50 8.59
CA ASP A 32 3.45 -8.87 8.06
C ASP A 32 4.51 -9.01 6.97
N LEU A 33 5.42 -9.98 7.14
CA LEU A 33 6.50 -10.26 6.20
C LEU A 33 6.00 -10.87 4.88
N GLY A 34 4.79 -11.43 4.86
CA GLY A 34 4.13 -11.91 3.65
C GLY A 34 3.47 -10.82 2.80
N SER A 35 3.35 -9.61 3.36
CA SER A 35 2.64 -8.48 2.75
C SER A 35 3.64 -7.41 2.27
N GLY A 36 3.42 -6.82 1.09
CA GLY A 36 4.37 -5.85 0.55
C GLY A 36 3.96 -5.23 -0.79
N SER A 37 4.84 -4.41 -1.34
CA SER A 37 4.68 -3.67 -2.61
C SER A 37 3.80 -2.42 -2.51
N ASN A 38 2.64 -2.42 -3.15
CA ASN A 38 1.80 -1.24 -3.36
C ASN A 38 0.44 -1.42 -2.70
N ILE A 39 -0.23 -0.29 -2.42
CA ILE A 39 -1.60 -0.26 -1.95
C ILE A 39 -2.49 0.05 -3.15
N ASP A 40 -3.36 -0.89 -3.49
CA ASP A 40 -4.37 -0.76 -4.54
C ASP A 40 -5.75 -0.59 -3.89
N LEU A 41 -6.54 0.39 -4.35
CA LEU A 41 -7.92 0.60 -3.90
C LEU A 41 -8.90 0.39 -5.05
N SER A 42 -10.07 -0.17 -4.75
CA SER A 42 -11.21 -0.21 -5.65
C SER A 42 -12.42 0.35 -4.94
N VAL A 43 -12.99 1.41 -5.50
CA VAL A 43 -14.18 2.07 -4.96
C VAL A 43 -15.37 1.74 -5.84
N ILE A 44 -16.39 1.15 -5.23
CA ILE A 44 -17.60 0.69 -5.91
C ILE A 44 -18.75 1.58 -5.44
N THR A 45 -19.23 2.45 -6.32
CA THR A 45 -20.43 3.27 -6.10
C THR A 45 -21.57 2.75 -6.98
N LYS A 46 -22.79 3.27 -6.77
CA LYS A 46 -23.96 2.82 -7.53
C LYS A 46 -23.82 3.21 -9.00
N GLY A 47 -23.34 2.27 -9.82
CA GLY A 47 -23.19 2.42 -11.27
C GLY A 47 -21.78 2.76 -11.76
N LYS A 48 -20.79 2.89 -10.86
CA LYS A 48 -19.40 3.16 -11.23
C LYS A 48 -18.44 2.33 -10.36
N VAL A 49 -17.37 1.84 -10.99
CA VAL A 49 -16.26 1.20 -10.30
C VAL A 49 -14.99 1.95 -10.66
N ASP A 50 -14.34 2.52 -9.66
CA ASP A 50 -13.06 3.21 -9.79
C ASP A 50 -11.94 2.30 -9.28
N TYR A 51 -11.07 1.88 -10.17
CA TYR A 51 -9.86 1.12 -9.84
C TYR A 51 -8.67 2.08 -9.74
N ILE A 52 -8.12 2.22 -8.54
CA ILE A 52 -6.98 3.11 -8.27
C ILE A 52 -5.75 2.24 -8.00
N ARG A 53 -4.87 2.14 -9.01
CA ARG A 53 -3.64 1.33 -8.97
C ARG A 53 -2.45 2.08 -9.60
N PRO A 54 -1.38 2.41 -8.85
CA PRO A 54 -1.26 2.35 -7.39
C PRO A 54 -1.96 3.56 -6.73
N HIS A 55 -2.72 3.33 -5.67
CA HIS A 55 -3.22 4.42 -4.83
C HIS A 55 -2.09 5.01 -3.99
N ASP A 56 -1.25 4.15 -3.42
CA ASP A 56 -0.07 4.57 -2.66
C ASP A 56 1.08 3.57 -2.82
N GLN A 57 2.31 4.08 -2.85
CA GLN A 57 3.52 3.28 -2.99
C GLN A 57 4.22 3.20 -1.63
N ALA A 58 3.81 2.23 -0.81
CA ALA A 58 4.31 2.06 0.55
C ALA A 58 5.81 1.75 0.60
N ASN A 59 6.35 1.11 -0.43
CA ASN A 59 7.76 0.73 -0.50
C ASN A 59 8.40 1.15 -1.83
N LYS A 60 9.44 2.00 -1.76
CA LYS A 60 10.27 2.33 -2.93
C LYS A 60 11.41 1.33 -3.05
N LYS A 61 11.56 0.73 -4.23
CA LYS A 61 12.65 -0.22 -4.51
C LYS A 61 14.00 0.48 -4.29
N GLY A 62 14.87 -0.15 -3.50
CA GLY A 62 16.22 0.33 -3.27
C GLY A 62 17.01 0.46 -4.57
N VAL A 63 17.80 1.52 -4.68
CA VAL A 63 18.70 1.74 -5.81
C VAL A 63 19.86 0.74 -5.69
N ARG A 64 20.03 -0.12 -6.71
CA ARG A 64 21.21 -0.98 -6.78
C ARG A 64 22.39 -0.13 -7.23
N TYR A 65 23.33 0.13 -6.33
CA TYR A 65 24.65 0.60 -6.72
C TYR A 65 25.42 -0.59 -7.28
N THR A 66 25.67 -0.59 -8.59
CA THR A 66 26.59 -1.54 -9.21
C THR A 66 27.99 -1.17 -8.74
N LEU A 67 28.45 -1.73 -7.61
CA LEU A 67 29.89 -1.90 -7.43
C LEU A 67 30.30 -2.89 -8.52
N LEU A 68 30.92 -2.37 -9.58
CA LEU A 68 31.76 -3.19 -10.44
C LEU A 68 32.76 -3.86 -9.49
N LEU A 69 32.53 -5.13 -9.17
CA LEU A 69 33.55 -5.99 -8.57
C LEU A 69 34.63 -6.14 -9.65
N VAL A 70 35.49 -5.13 -9.76
CA VAL A 70 36.69 -5.18 -10.58
C VAL A 70 37.60 -6.18 -9.88
N PHE A 71 37.42 -7.45 -10.19
CA PHE A 71 38.49 -8.43 -10.04
C PHE A 71 39.57 -8.03 -11.05
N THR A 72 40.50 -7.17 -10.62
CA THR A 72 41.79 -7.07 -11.28
C THR A 72 42.49 -8.40 -11.05
N ALA A 73 42.35 -9.32 -12.01
CA ALA A 73 43.21 -10.49 -12.10
C ALA A 73 44.63 -9.97 -12.36
N SER A 74 45.46 -10.06 -11.31
CA SER A 74 46.93 -9.99 -11.43
C SER A 74 47.47 -11.21 -12.15
#